data_AF-A0A090U400-F1
#
_entry.id   AF-A0A090U400-F1
#
_cell.length_a   1.000
_cell.length_b   1.000
_cell.length_c   1.000
_cell.angle_alpha   90.00
_cell.angle_beta   90.00
_cell.angle_gamma   90.00
#
_symmetry.space_group_name_H-M   'P 1'
#
loop_
_entity.id
_entity.type
_entity.pdbx_description
1 polymer ?
#
loop_
_entity_poly.entity_id
_entity_poly.type
_entity_poly.pdbx_seq_one_letter_code
_entity_poly.pdbx_strand_id
1 'polypeptide(L)'
;MTIHKTILATALLIVLAVCSLVLGAASVSLADLFRGDEHAYSIYVVSRVPRLLAIILAGAGLSVAGLIMQQIVQNRFASPSTTGTIDCALLGYVVGLIFLGGASQWVHLGAIFFFRRCRYVDIRTLLAKAAI
;
A
#
# COMPACT_ATOMS: atom_id res chain seq x y z
N MET A 1 12.49 26.05 -10.99
CA MET A 1 12.52 24.71 -11.63
C MET A 1 11.84 23.59 -10.81
N THR A 2 11.61 23.75 -9.50
CA THR A 2 10.96 22.72 -8.66
C THR A 2 9.44 22.61 -8.87
N ILE A 3 8.77 23.75 -9.09
CA ILE A 3 7.30 23.84 -9.27
C ILE A 3 6.83 23.11 -10.54
N HIS A 4 7.60 23.16 -11.62
CA HIS A 4 7.24 22.47 -12.87
C HIS A 4 7.25 20.95 -12.70
N LYS A 5 8.18 20.41 -11.89
CA LYS A 5 8.30 18.97 -11.62
C LYS A 5 7.17 18.45 -10.73
N THR A 6 6.74 19.23 -9.74
CA THR A 6 5.61 18.85 -8.88
C THR A 6 4.30 18.86 -9.64
N ILE A 7 4.06 19.87 -10.48
CA ILE A 7 2.88 19.94 -11.35
C ILE A 7 2.84 18.75 -12.31
N LEU A 8 3.98 18.41 -12.92
CA LEU A 8 4.08 17.24 -13.81
C LEU A 8 3.79 15.93 -13.05
N ALA A 9 4.31 15.77 -11.84
CA ALA A 9 4.07 14.57 -11.03
C ALA A 9 2.59 14.44 -10.60
N THR A 10 1.95 15.54 -10.20
CA THR A 10 0.52 15.54 -9.87
C THR A 10 -0.34 15.25 -11.10
N ALA A 11 -0.03 15.85 -12.24
CA ALA A 11 -0.73 15.58 -13.49
C ALA A 11 -0.59 14.11 -13.90
N LEU A 12 0.62 13.55 -13.80
CA LEU A 12 0.87 12.13 -14.08
C LEU A 12 0.08 11.21 -13.14
N LEU A 13 0.01 11.54 -11.84
CA LEU A 13 -0.77 10.79 -10.86
C LEU A 13 -2.27 10.78 -11.24
N ILE A 14 -2.81 11.95 -11.62
CA ILE A 14 -4.20 12.06 -12.06
C ILE A 14 -4.44 11.19 -13.31
N VAL A 15 -3.55 11.26 -14.30
CA VAL A 15 -3.65 10.43 -15.52
C VAL A 15 -3.62 8.94 -15.18
N LEU A 16 -2.71 8.51 -14.29
CA LEU A 16 -2.61 7.11 -13.86
C LEU A 16 -3.83 6.66 -13.05
N ALA A 17 -4.40 7.53 -12.20
CA ALA A 17 -5.62 7.24 -11.45
C ALA A 17 -6.82 7.06 -12.39
N VAL A 18 -6.94 7.91 -13.41
CA VAL A 18 -7.96 7.77 -14.46
C VAL A 18 -7.73 6.50 -15.28
N CYS A 19 -6.49 6.22 -15.69
CA CYS A 19 -6.14 4.96 -16.36
C CYS A 19 -6.48 3.74 -15.50
N SER A 20 -6.29 3.79 -14.18
CA SER A 20 -6.67 2.70 -13.28
C SER A 20 -8.20 2.49 -13.18
N LEU A 21 -9.01 3.52 -13.42
CA LEU A 21 -10.47 3.37 -13.53
C LEU A 21 -10.89 2.71 -14.84
N VAL A 22 -10.15 3.00 -15.92
CA VAL A 22 -10.42 2.53 -17.28
C VAL A 22 -9.87 1.11 -17.50
N LEU A 23 -8.70 0.79 -16.95
CA LEU A 23 -8.04 -0.53 -17.00
C LEU A 23 -8.66 -1.45 -15.93
N GLY A 24 -9.93 -1.80 -16.11
CA GLY A 24 -10.62 -2.80 -15.29
C GLY A 24 -10.94 -4.06 -16.11
N ALA A 25 -10.75 -5.23 -15.52
CA ALA A 25 -10.93 -6.55 -16.17
C ALA A 25 -12.35 -6.85 -16.69
N ALA A 26 -13.34 -6.02 -16.36
CA ALA A 26 -14.68 -6.12 -16.91
C ALA A 26 -14.80 -5.10 -18.06
N SER A 27 -15.35 -5.56 -19.19
CA SER A 27 -15.71 -4.80 -20.41
C SER A 27 -16.79 -3.72 -20.18
N VAL A 28 -16.76 -3.10 -19.00
CA VAL A 28 -17.69 -2.07 -18.55
C VAL A 28 -16.99 -0.74 -18.76
N SER A 29 -17.35 -0.10 -19.86
CA SER A 29 -16.91 1.24 -20.20
C SER A 29 -17.51 2.26 -19.22
N LEU A 30 -16.86 3.40 -19.02
CA LEU A 30 -17.51 4.58 -18.39
C LEU A 30 -18.83 4.93 -19.09
N ALA A 31 -18.96 4.60 -20.38
CA ALA A 31 -20.19 4.76 -21.14
C ALA A 31 -21.35 3.89 -20.63
N ASP A 32 -21.08 2.75 -20.00
CA ASP A 32 -22.12 1.85 -19.48
C ASP A 32 -22.68 2.33 -18.13
N LEU A 33 -21.89 3.10 -17.36
CA LEU A 33 -22.40 3.87 -16.22
C LEU A 33 -23.37 4.97 -16.66
N PHE A 34 -23.05 5.68 -17.75
CA PHE A 34 -23.93 6.72 -18.30
C PHE A 34 -25.20 6.14 -18.95
N ARG A 35 -25.19 4.85 -19.31
CA ARG A 35 -26.38 4.11 -19.77
C ARG A 35 -27.27 3.61 -18.63
N GLY A 36 -26.83 3.72 -17.38
CA GLY A 36 -27.61 3.32 -16.21
C GLY A 36 -27.65 1.82 -15.93
N ASP A 37 -26.63 1.06 -16.34
CA ASP A 37 -26.55 -0.37 -16.03
C ASP A 37 -26.24 -0.61 -14.53
N GLU A 38 -27.13 -1.32 -13.85
CA GLU A 38 -27.06 -1.60 -12.40
C GLU A 38 -25.88 -2.53 -12.05
N HIS A 39 -25.53 -3.45 -12.96
CA HIS A 39 -24.35 -4.32 -12.80
C HIS A 39 -23.05 -3.52 -12.90
N ALA A 40 -22.98 -2.56 -13.82
CA ALA A 40 -21.83 -1.67 -13.94
C ALA A 40 -21.65 -0.82 -12.67
N TYR A 41 -22.74 -0.28 -12.13
CA TYR A 41 -22.70 0.55 -10.92
C TYR A 41 -22.19 -0.22 -9.69
N SER A 42 -22.70 -1.43 -9.45
CA SER A 42 -22.29 -2.25 -8.30
C SER A 42 -20.79 -2.58 -8.33
N ILE A 43 -20.22 -2.91 -9.49
CA ILE A 43 -18.78 -3.21 -9.63
C ILE A 43 -17.91 -1.98 -9.33
N TYR A 44 -18.32 -0.80 -9.79
CA TYR A 44 -17.57 0.43 -9.55
C TYR A 44 -17.55 0.81 -8.06
N VAL A 45 -18.71 0.77 -7.40
CA VAL A 45 -18.84 1.17 -5.99
C VAL A 45 -18.22 0.14 -5.03
N VAL A 46 -18.40 -1.16 -5.29
CA VAL A 46 -17.95 -2.21 -4.37
C VAL A 46 -16.46 -2.54 -4.53
N SER A 47 -15.87 -2.36 -5.72
CA SER A 47 -14.50 -2.81 -5.98
C SER A 47 -13.56 -1.72 -6.50
N ARG A 48 -13.95 -0.93 -7.51
CA ARG A 48 -13.01 0.01 -8.17
C ARG A 48 -12.71 1.23 -7.30
N VAL A 49 -13.73 1.90 -6.79
CA VAL A 49 -13.59 3.06 -5.88
C VAL A 49 -12.79 2.69 -4.62
N PRO A 50 -13.14 1.63 -3.86
CA PRO A 50 -12.37 1.29 -2.66
C PRO A 50 -10.93 0.88 -2.99
N ARG A 51 -10.68 0.21 -4.13
CA ARG A 51 -9.32 -0.13 -4.56
C ARG A 51 -8.46 1.11 -4.86
N LEU A 52 -9.01 2.10 -5.57
CA LEU A 52 -8.29 3.35 -5.81
C LEU A 52 -7.95 4.08 -4.51
N LEU A 53 -8.95 4.21 -3.63
CA LEU A 53 -8.74 4.83 -2.32
C LEU A 53 -7.66 4.09 -1.53
N ALA A 54 -7.70 2.76 -1.51
CA ALA A 54 -6.69 1.95 -0.86
C ALA A 54 -5.28 2.17 -1.44
N ILE A 55 -5.12 2.22 -2.76
CA ILE A 55 -3.82 2.43 -3.42
C ILE A 55 -3.28 3.83 -3.14
N ILE A 56 -4.13 4.87 -3.24
CA ILE A 56 -3.74 6.26 -2.95
C ILE A 56 -3.32 6.41 -1.49
N LEU A 57 -4.13 5.90 -0.55
CA LEU A 57 -3.83 5.96 0.87
C LEU A 57 -2.58 5.16 1.23
N ALA A 58 -2.41 3.96 0.67
CA ALA A 58 -1.21 3.14 0.87
C ALA A 58 0.05 3.83 0.33
N GLY A 59 -0.02 4.41 -0.87
CA GLY A 59 1.10 5.15 -1.48
C GLY A 59 1.48 6.41 -0.71
N ALA A 60 0.48 7.17 -0.25
CA ALA A 60 0.71 8.35 0.60
C ALA A 60 1.33 7.95 1.94
N GLY A 61 0.79 6.91 2.60
CA GLY A 61 1.31 6.40 3.86
C GLY A 61 2.74 5.89 3.74
N LEU A 62 3.06 5.14 2.67
CA LEU A 62 4.42 4.65 2.43
C LEU A 62 5.41 5.80 2.15
N SER A 63 4.97 6.85 1.46
CA SER A 63 5.79 8.04 1.19
C SER A 63 6.13 8.79 2.48
N VAL A 64 5.15 9.01 3.36
CA VAL A 64 5.35 9.65 4.67
C VAL A 64 6.23 8.78 5.57
N ALA A 65 5.97 7.47 5.63
CA ALA A 65 6.81 6.54 6.40
C ALA A 65 8.26 6.53 5.90
N GLY A 66 8.47 6.60 4.58
CA GLY A 66 9.80 6.72 3.97
C GLY A 66 10.52 7.99 4.39
N LEU A 67 9.86 9.14 4.35
CA LEU A 67 10.43 10.40 4.80
C LEU A 67 10.77 10.37 6.29
N ILE A 68 9.86 9.88 7.15
CA ILE A 68 10.10 9.77 8.59
C ILE A 68 11.31 8.87 8.86
N MET A 69 11.42 7.74 8.17
CA MET A 69 12.55 6.82 8.30
C MET A 69 13.87 7.48 7.89
N GLN A 70 13.88 8.20 6.77
CA GLN A 70 15.04 8.94 6.30
C GLN A 70 15.48 10.02 7.31
N GLN A 71 14.53 10.65 8.01
CA GLN A 71 14.83 11.65 9.05
C GLN A 71 15.40 11.01 10.34
N ILE A 72 14.85 9.87 10.78
CA ILE A 72 15.33 9.17 11.99
C ILE A 72 16.74 8.62 11.79
N VAL A 73 16.98 8.00 10.65
CA VAL A 73 18.28 7.36 10.34
C VAL A 73 19.29 8.38 9.80
N GLN A 74 18.84 9.56 9.41
CA GLN A 74 19.63 10.59 8.74
C GLN A 74 20.36 10.07 7.48
N ASN A 75 19.75 9.09 6.80
CA ASN A 75 20.27 8.51 5.56
C ASN A 75 19.17 8.50 4.48
N ARG A 76 19.42 9.21 3.38
CA ARG A 76 18.52 9.31 2.21
C ARG A 76 18.30 7.99 1.47
N PHE A 77 19.13 6.98 1.71
CA PHE A 77 19.02 5.63 1.14
C PHE A 77 18.29 4.66 2.08
N ALA A 78 17.97 5.09 3.31
CA ALA A 78 17.16 4.28 4.20
C ALA A 78 15.72 4.22 3.68
N SER A 79 15.16 3.01 3.70
CA SER A 79 13.76 2.76 3.36
C SER A 79 13.08 1.98 4.49
N PRO A 80 11.77 2.11 4.68
CA PRO A 80 11.06 1.41 5.74
C PRO A 80 11.08 -0.12 5.54
N SER A 81 11.38 -0.62 4.33
CA SER A 81 11.52 -2.04 4.06
C SER A 81 12.81 -2.65 4.61
N THR A 82 13.91 -1.89 4.72
CA THR A 82 15.21 -2.43 5.21
C THR A 82 15.22 -2.71 6.73
N THR A 83 14.19 -2.22 7.44
CA THR A 83 14.01 -2.43 8.88
C THR A 83 13.50 -3.85 9.20
N GLY A 84 13.12 -4.64 8.19
CA GLY A 84 12.66 -6.03 8.35
C GLY A 84 11.27 -6.18 8.95
N THR A 85 10.53 -5.08 9.14
CA THR A 85 9.15 -5.08 9.64
C THR A 85 8.16 -5.66 8.64
N ILE A 86 8.43 -5.50 7.33
CA ILE A 86 7.60 -6.06 6.26
C ILE A 86 7.77 -7.59 6.22
N ASP A 87 9.00 -8.09 6.30
CA ASP A 87 9.30 -9.52 6.25
C ASP A 87 8.66 -10.28 7.43
N CYS A 88 8.68 -9.71 8.64
CA CYS A 88 8.03 -10.31 9.81
C CYS A 88 6.50 -10.33 9.68
N ALA A 89 5.89 -9.28 9.12
CA ALA A 89 4.46 -9.26 8.85
C ALA A 89 4.07 -10.31 7.80
N LEU A 90 4.90 -10.48 6.76
CA LEU A 90 4.70 -11.50 5.72
C LEU A 90 4.84 -12.92 6.30
N LEU A 91 5.82 -13.15 7.17
CA LEU A 91 5.96 -14.42 7.89
C LEU A 91 4.69 -14.72 8.71
N GLY A 92 4.19 -13.75 9.49
CA GLY A 92 2.95 -13.93 10.25
C GLY A 92 1.73 -14.22 9.38
N TYR A 93 1.66 -13.60 8.20
CA TYR A 93 0.61 -13.89 7.22
C TYR A 93 0.70 -15.32 6.66
N VAL A 94 1.90 -15.76 6.24
CA VAL A 94 2.12 -17.11 5.70
C VAL A 94 1.87 -18.19 6.76
N VAL A 95 2.35 -17.98 7.99
CA VAL A 95 2.05 -18.85 9.13
C VAL A 95 0.55 -18.89 9.39
N GLY A 96 -0.14 -17.76 9.35
CA GLY A 96 -1.59 -17.70 9.42
C GLY A 96 -2.28 -18.56 8.36
N LEU A 97 -1.88 -18.44 7.09
CA LEU A 97 -2.49 -19.23 6.01
C LEU A 97 -2.25 -20.74 6.16
N ILE A 98 -1.05 -21.16 6.56
CA ILE A 98 -0.69 -22.58 6.67
C ILE A 98 -1.39 -23.24 7.86
N PHE A 99 -1.40 -22.59 9.02
CA PHE A 99 -1.94 -23.17 10.25
C PHE A 99 -3.42 -22.85 10.49
N LEU A 100 -3.94 -21.77 9.90
CA LEU A 100 -5.28 -21.23 10.14
C LEU A 100 -6.04 -20.98 8.84
N GLY A 101 -5.74 -21.72 7.76
CA GLY A 101 -6.31 -21.50 6.42
C GLY A 101 -7.84 -21.57 6.32
N GLY A 102 -8.54 -22.12 7.31
CA GLY A 102 -10.00 -22.11 7.43
C GLY A 102 -10.58 -21.08 8.41
N ALA A 103 -9.74 -20.30 9.09
CA ALA A 103 -10.15 -19.32 10.09
C ALA A 103 -10.60 -17.99 9.43
N SER A 104 -11.40 -17.22 10.18
CA SER A 104 -11.91 -15.94 9.69
C SER A 104 -10.79 -14.96 9.36
N GLN A 105 -11.06 -14.00 8.47
CA GLN A 105 -10.09 -12.98 8.04
C GLN A 105 -9.56 -12.14 9.23
N TRP A 106 -10.34 -12.02 10.30
CA TRP A 106 -9.95 -11.36 11.55
C TRP A 106 -8.83 -12.09 12.30
N VAL A 107 -8.83 -13.42 12.27
CA VAL A 107 -7.78 -14.25 12.91
C VAL A 107 -6.45 -14.08 12.18
N HIS A 108 -6.48 -14.04 10.85
CA HIS A 108 -5.31 -13.73 10.04
C HIS A 108 -4.75 -12.34 10.38
N LEU A 109 -5.62 -11.34 10.56
CA LEU A 109 -5.19 -10.01 10.98
C LEU A 109 -4.48 -10.05 12.34
N GLY A 110 -5.06 -10.77 13.31
CA GLY A 110 -4.45 -10.96 14.63
C GLY A 110 -3.06 -11.61 14.59
N ALA A 111 -2.91 -12.66 13.78
CA ALA A 111 -1.62 -13.34 13.59
C ALA A 111 -0.54 -12.40 13.02
N ILE A 112 -0.89 -11.57 12.03
CA ILE A 112 0.03 -10.58 11.46
C ILE A 112 0.47 -9.56 12.52
N PHE A 113 -0.46 -9.04 13.32
CA PHE A 113 -0.13 -8.06 14.39
C PHE A 113 0.76 -8.67 15.46
N PHE A 114 0.51 -9.93 15.84
CA PHE A 114 1.30 -10.63 16.84
C PHE A 114 2.75 -10.84 16.36
N PHE A 115 2.95 -11.38 15.15
CA PHE A 115 4.28 -11.58 14.58
C PHE A 115 5.01 -10.26 14.34
N ARG A 116 4.30 -9.21 13.92
CA ARG A 116 4.86 -7.86 13.78
C ARG A 116 5.37 -7.32 15.12
N ARG A 117 4.72 -7.65 16.24
CA ARG A 117 5.16 -7.22 17.58
C ARG A 117 6.45 -7.89 18.03
N CYS A 118 6.74 -9.09 17.52
CA CYS A 118 7.86 -9.93 17.92
C CYS A 118 9.24 -9.36 17.58
N ARG A 119 9.32 -8.30 16.76
CA ARG A 119 10.58 -7.61 16.44
C ARG A 119 10.45 -6.11 16.73
N TYR A 120 10.83 -5.72 17.95
CA TYR A 120 11.03 -4.31 18.29
C TYR A 120 12.27 -3.83 17.54
N VAL A 121 12.10 -2.77 16.76
CA VAL A 121 13.19 -2.14 16.01
C VAL A 121 14.11 -1.44 16.99
N ASP A 122 15.29 -2.00 17.22
CA ASP A 122 16.32 -1.34 17.99
C ASP A 122 16.99 -0.29 17.10
N ILE A 123 16.75 0.99 17.40
CA ILE A 123 17.24 2.15 16.64
C ILE A 123 18.77 2.12 16.47
N ARG A 124 19.49 1.48 17.40
CA ARG A 124 20.95 1.31 17.34
C ARG A 124 21.38 0.39 16.20
N THR A 125 20.60 -0.67 15.90
CA THR A 125 20.88 -1.57 14.77
C THR A 125 20.57 -0.95 13.41
N LEU A 126 19.63 0.00 13.36
CA LEU A 126 19.33 0.75 12.14
C LEU A 126 20.45 1.73 11.79
N LEU A 127 21.00 2.43 12.79
CA LEU A 127 22.16 3.31 12.61
C LEU A 127 23.39 2.52 12.15
N ALA A 128 23.61 1.30 12.68
CA ALA A 128 24.73 0.44 12.26
C ALA A 128 24.63 -0.08 10.82
N LYS A 129 23.42 -0.36 10.31
CA LYS A 129 23.20 -0.81 8.91
C LYS A 129 23.13 0.32 7.91
N ALA A 130 22.81 1.53 8.34
CA ALA A 130 22.75 2.71 7.47
C ALA A 130 24.13 3.39 7.29
N ALA A 131 25.13 3.00 8.08
CA ALA A 131 26.50 3.51 8.00
C ALA A 131 27.44 2.66 7.10
N ILE A 132 26.92 1.58 6.51
CA ILE A 132 27.59 0.68 5.56
C ILE A 132 26.90 0.81 4.20
#